data_AF-A0A2A3X0D6-F1
#
_entry.id   AF-A0A2A3X0D6-F1
#
_cell.length_a   1.000
_cell.length_b   1.000
_cell.length_c   1.000
_cell.angle_alpha   90.00
_cell.angle_beta   90.00
_cell.angle_gamma   90.00
#
_symmetry.space_group_name_H-M   'P 1'
#
loop_
_entity.id
_entity.type
_entity.pdbx_description
1 polymer ?
#
loop_
_entity_poly.entity_id
_entity_poly.type
_entity_poly.pdbx_seq_one_letter_code
_entity_poly.pdbx_strand_id
1 'polypeptide(L)'
;MSDFNPSLEAAQSLVSKVQAKADLPHGAEREVEMAKQYVLGETLDAIGKDYDLTRERVRQLINLSGWKTSELRHARKVIADDERRQKTELDRDKVLKWSYANPGVAKQNAAEQLGLPVKVVSKLLGKRSNLHSFHTARERRQNWTDNDLIEILRQFHLATGSTVSMDFEKWSMARGGPSRQTPTIRFGSWSAALEKADIEGSYSVDRERQHSDEDLWAAVIEFFSFDRNNYSYDSFATWLSGSQGMPSAALIRVRLGLSWSELSVTGQKVAGSRIADFDPKWVAEVRNQRDWATLVKIGADPVDVLAEAIASIGSVLTIAAYNTWAQDFDRPKAQTLMKRARLSWVQLVEAAGGRTGTRGARGAVSDQSLLEPLIEYALEHHQIRYLEYSHWARENGRPVGSTLSHRFGSWDRAVSSALLEASKRKLESGLESLPGSDS
;
A
#
# COMPACT_ATOMS: atom_id res chain seq x y z
N MET A 1 20.49 7.21 -54.38
CA MET A 1 20.86 8.53 -53.82
C MET A 1 21.35 8.28 -52.41
N SER A 2 22.64 8.46 -52.15
CA SER A 2 23.24 8.23 -50.84
C SER A 2 22.75 9.31 -49.87
N ASP A 3 22.07 8.91 -48.78
CA ASP A 3 21.69 9.81 -47.70
C ASP A 3 22.96 10.24 -46.95
N PHE A 4 23.53 11.38 -47.36
CA PHE A 4 24.67 11.98 -46.69
C PHE A 4 24.27 12.43 -45.28
N ASN A 5 24.67 11.65 -44.27
CA ASN A 5 24.43 11.94 -42.86
C ASN A 5 25.78 12.07 -42.12
N PRO A 6 26.40 13.26 -42.13
CA PRO A 6 27.74 13.45 -41.57
C PRO A 6 27.72 13.36 -40.04
N SER A 7 28.82 12.90 -39.44
CA SER A 7 29.07 13.08 -38.01
C SER A 7 29.20 14.57 -37.67
N LEU A 8 29.05 14.94 -36.40
CA LEU A 8 29.21 16.34 -35.96
C LEU A 8 30.56 16.92 -36.37
N GLU A 9 31.64 16.16 -36.16
CA GLU A 9 33.01 16.56 -36.53
C GLU A 9 33.16 16.74 -38.05
N ALA A 10 32.57 15.83 -38.85
CA ALA A 10 32.58 15.95 -40.30
C ALA A 10 31.76 17.16 -40.78
N ALA A 11 30.63 17.45 -40.13
CA ALA A 11 29.80 18.62 -40.40
C ALA A 11 30.56 19.93 -40.08
N GLN A 12 31.15 20.03 -38.88
CA GLN A 12 31.97 21.18 -38.48
C GLN A 12 33.17 21.37 -39.41
N SER A 13 33.89 20.29 -39.73
CA SER A 13 35.00 20.31 -40.69
C SER A 13 34.56 20.80 -42.07
N LEU A 14 33.38 20.37 -42.55
CA LEU A 14 32.82 20.85 -43.82
C LEU A 14 32.55 22.35 -43.79
N VAL A 15 31.90 22.85 -42.74
CA VAL A 15 31.63 24.30 -42.57
C VAL A 15 32.94 25.09 -42.56
N SER A 16 33.93 24.65 -41.78
CA SER A 16 35.24 25.30 -41.70
C SER A 16 35.99 25.28 -43.04
N LYS A 17 35.90 24.19 -43.82
CA LYS A 17 36.51 24.10 -45.16
C LYS A 17 35.87 25.08 -46.15
N VAL A 18 34.54 25.21 -46.12
CA VAL A 18 33.82 26.17 -46.98
C VAL A 18 34.24 27.60 -46.63
N GLN A 19 34.27 27.94 -45.35
CA GLN A 19 34.73 29.26 -44.88
C GLN A 19 36.18 29.53 -45.28
N ALA A 20 37.10 28.59 -45.00
CA ALA A 20 38.52 28.75 -45.34
C ALA A 20 38.76 28.93 -46.84
N LYS A 21 37.99 28.27 -47.71
CA LYS A 21 38.09 28.45 -49.17
C LYS A 21 37.55 29.82 -49.61
N ALA A 22 36.49 30.30 -48.98
CA ALA A 22 35.89 31.61 -49.26
C ALA A 22 36.78 32.78 -48.77
N ASP A 23 37.50 32.60 -47.67
CA ASP A 23 38.35 33.64 -47.07
C ASP A 23 39.73 33.78 -47.75
N LEU A 24 39.97 33.07 -48.87
CA LEU A 24 41.24 33.14 -49.59
C LEU A 24 41.45 34.54 -50.23
N PRO A 25 42.65 35.17 -50.10
CA PRO A 25 42.87 36.59 -50.44
C PRO A 25 42.74 37.01 -51.91
N HIS A 26 42.50 36.10 -52.86
CA HIS A 26 42.58 36.37 -54.32
C HIS A 26 41.25 36.18 -55.06
N GLY A 27 40.15 36.68 -54.48
CA GLY A 27 38.84 36.67 -55.10
C GLY A 27 38.26 35.26 -55.12
N ALA A 28 37.72 34.82 -53.99
CA ALA A 28 36.91 33.60 -53.98
C ALA A 28 35.85 33.68 -55.08
N GLU A 29 35.74 32.62 -55.86
CA GLU A 29 34.72 32.50 -56.89
C GLU A 29 33.35 32.78 -56.26
N ARG A 30 32.51 33.57 -56.94
CA ARG A 30 31.17 33.98 -56.47
C ARG A 30 30.35 32.80 -55.92
N GLU A 31 30.57 31.61 -56.48
CA GLU A 31 29.97 30.34 -56.10
C GLU A 31 30.35 29.88 -54.68
N VAL A 32 31.62 30.06 -54.30
CA VAL A 32 32.16 29.70 -52.98
C VAL A 32 31.66 30.68 -51.91
N GLU A 33 31.54 31.98 -52.24
CA GLU A 33 30.96 32.97 -51.32
C GLU A 33 29.47 32.71 -51.06
N MET A 34 28.70 32.37 -52.10
CA MET A 34 27.31 31.91 -51.93
C MET A 34 27.21 30.63 -51.10
N ALA A 35 28.17 29.70 -51.25
CA ALA A 35 28.22 28.49 -50.43
C ALA A 35 28.52 28.82 -48.95
N LYS A 36 29.38 29.80 -48.66
CA LYS A 36 29.66 30.31 -47.32
C LYS A 36 28.43 30.94 -46.69
N GLN A 37 27.76 31.87 -47.37
CA GLN A 37 26.51 32.49 -46.86
C GLN A 37 25.44 31.43 -46.58
N TYR A 38 25.28 30.47 -47.50
CA TYR A 38 24.31 29.39 -47.33
C TYR A 38 24.66 28.45 -46.18
N VAL A 39 25.94 28.09 -45.98
CA VAL A 39 26.32 27.22 -44.86
C VAL A 39 26.24 27.93 -43.50
N LEU A 40 26.39 29.25 -43.48
CA LEU A 40 26.33 30.06 -42.25
C LEU A 40 24.91 30.33 -41.74
N GLY A 41 23.88 30.17 -42.56
CA GLY A 41 22.53 30.42 -42.07
C GLY A 41 21.55 30.91 -43.12
N GLU A 42 22.05 31.55 -44.17
CA GLU A 42 21.20 32.23 -45.13
C GLU A 42 20.40 31.24 -45.98
N THR A 43 19.28 31.74 -46.50
CA THR A 43 18.44 30.97 -47.42
C THR A 43 18.85 31.27 -48.85
N LEU A 44 18.67 30.31 -49.76
CA LEU A 44 18.93 30.49 -51.19
C LEU A 44 18.19 31.70 -51.79
N ASP A 45 17.05 32.08 -51.20
CA ASP A 45 16.23 33.20 -51.64
C ASP A 45 16.81 34.55 -51.17
N ALA A 46 17.32 34.62 -49.93
CA ALA A 46 18.02 35.79 -49.41
C ALA A 46 19.29 36.08 -50.21
N ILE A 47 20.12 35.05 -50.41
CA ILE A 47 21.33 35.12 -51.25
C ILE A 47 20.96 35.54 -52.67
N GLY A 48 19.85 35.02 -53.21
CA GLY A 48 19.37 35.40 -54.55
C GLY A 48 19.10 36.90 -54.67
N LYS A 49 18.46 37.51 -53.66
CA LYS A 49 18.19 38.95 -53.65
C LYS A 49 19.45 39.79 -53.60
N ASP A 50 20.43 39.39 -52.79
CA ASP A 50 21.69 40.15 -52.63
C ASP A 50 22.55 40.15 -53.90
N TYR A 51 22.37 39.13 -54.74
CA TYR A 51 23.13 38.93 -55.98
C TYR A 51 22.33 39.19 -57.27
N ASP A 52 21.06 39.62 -57.16
CA ASP A 52 20.12 39.74 -58.28
C ASP A 52 19.99 38.46 -59.12
N LEU A 53 19.80 37.32 -58.44
CA LEU A 53 19.68 35.99 -59.02
C LEU A 53 18.43 35.27 -58.52
N THR A 54 17.90 34.37 -59.35
CA THR A 54 16.82 33.47 -58.91
C THR A 54 17.35 32.44 -57.90
N ARG A 55 16.48 32.01 -56.97
CA ARG A 55 16.77 30.92 -56.01
C ARG A 55 17.39 29.68 -56.66
N GLU A 56 16.87 29.29 -57.82
CA GLU A 56 17.35 28.11 -58.56
C GLU A 56 18.74 28.36 -59.15
N ARG A 57 19.02 29.59 -59.61
CA ARG A 57 20.36 29.96 -60.09
C ARG A 57 21.39 29.93 -58.98
N VAL A 58 21.07 30.43 -57.79
CA VAL A 58 21.94 30.33 -56.59
C VAL A 58 22.25 28.87 -56.26
N ARG A 59 21.23 27.99 -56.27
CA ARG A 59 21.43 26.55 -56.04
C ARG A 59 22.43 25.92 -57.02
N GLN A 60 22.32 26.27 -58.30
CA GLN A 60 23.21 25.79 -59.35
C GLN A 60 24.65 26.30 -59.15
N LEU A 61 24.81 27.59 -58.86
CA LEU A 61 26.12 28.20 -58.60
C LEU A 61 26.80 27.58 -57.37
N ILE A 62 26.07 27.36 -56.27
CA ILE A 62 26.63 26.67 -55.10
C ILE A 62 27.10 25.26 -55.48
N ASN A 63 26.35 24.52 -56.29
CA ASN A 63 26.77 23.18 -56.71
C ASN A 63 28.03 23.17 -57.59
N LEU A 64 28.35 24.29 -58.25
CA LEU A 64 29.59 24.44 -59.04
C LEU A 64 30.82 24.73 -58.14
N SER A 65 30.62 25.29 -56.94
CA SER A 65 31.68 25.59 -55.96
C SER A 65 32.46 24.37 -55.42
N GLY A 66 31.98 23.16 -55.70
CA GLY A 66 32.52 21.90 -55.22
C GLY A 66 31.73 21.24 -54.08
N TRP A 67 30.65 21.88 -53.61
CA TRP A 67 29.77 21.34 -52.56
C TRP A 67 28.31 21.32 -52.98
N LYS A 68 27.56 20.29 -52.57
CA LYS A 68 26.13 20.24 -52.85
C LYS A 68 25.35 21.01 -51.80
N THR A 69 24.30 21.73 -52.22
CA THR A 69 23.38 22.40 -51.29
C THR A 69 22.72 21.45 -50.28
N SER A 70 22.55 20.17 -50.63
CA SER A 70 22.06 19.14 -49.71
C SER A 70 23.07 18.84 -48.60
N GLU A 71 24.36 18.70 -48.94
CA GLU A 71 25.43 18.41 -47.98
C GLU A 71 25.58 19.55 -46.97
N LEU A 72 25.60 20.80 -47.46
CA LEU A 72 25.65 21.99 -46.61
C LEU A 72 24.42 22.10 -45.69
N ARG A 73 23.23 21.78 -46.20
CA ARG A 73 22.00 21.75 -45.40
C ARG A 73 22.04 20.67 -44.31
N HIS A 74 22.53 19.48 -44.63
CA HIS A 74 22.67 18.38 -43.67
C HIS A 74 23.69 18.73 -42.57
N ALA A 75 24.84 19.29 -42.93
CA ALA A 75 25.85 19.74 -41.97
C ALA A 75 25.28 20.80 -41.00
N ARG A 76 24.60 21.82 -41.52
CA ARG A 76 23.89 22.83 -40.71
C ARG A 76 22.89 22.21 -39.74
N LYS A 77 22.10 21.25 -40.21
CA LYS A 77 21.10 20.57 -39.39
C LYS A 77 21.75 19.82 -38.24
N VAL A 78 22.82 19.08 -38.50
CA VAL A 78 23.56 18.32 -37.47
C VAL A 78 24.13 19.25 -36.41
N ILE A 79 24.76 20.35 -36.81
CA ILE A 79 25.32 21.34 -35.87
C ILE A 79 24.20 21.98 -35.02
N ALA A 80 23.11 22.43 -35.65
CA ALA A 80 21.99 23.03 -34.93
C ALA A 80 21.21 22.03 -34.05
N ASP A 81 21.18 20.74 -34.40
CA ASP A 81 20.66 19.68 -33.54
C ASP A 81 21.56 19.49 -32.31
N ASP A 82 22.88 19.52 -32.48
CA ASP A 82 23.86 19.38 -31.40
C ASP A 82 23.85 20.58 -30.44
N GLU A 83 23.88 21.81 -30.95
CA GLU A 83 23.75 23.03 -30.15
C GLU A 83 22.48 23.04 -29.31
N ARG A 84 21.35 22.56 -29.87
CA ARG A 84 20.10 22.40 -29.13
C ARG A 84 20.21 21.35 -28.03
N ARG A 85 20.92 20.24 -28.26
CA ARG A 85 21.17 19.21 -27.23
C ARG A 85 22.03 19.78 -26.11
N GLN A 86 23.16 20.40 -26.43
CA GLN A 86 24.06 21.02 -25.44
C GLN A 86 23.33 22.08 -24.62
N LYS A 87 22.53 22.95 -25.26
CA LYS A 87 21.71 23.94 -24.56
C LYS A 87 20.70 23.27 -23.63
N THR A 88 20.03 22.21 -24.09
CA THR A 88 19.08 21.45 -23.27
C THR A 88 19.76 20.79 -22.07
N GLU A 89 20.99 20.30 -22.23
CA GLU A 89 21.80 19.71 -21.15
C GLU A 89 22.23 20.76 -20.12
N LEU A 90 22.68 21.93 -20.57
CA LEU A 90 22.99 23.06 -19.69
C LEU A 90 21.75 23.55 -18.91
N ASP A 91 20.61 23.67 -19.60
CA ASP A 91 19.36 24.05 -18.95
C ASP A 91 18.90 22.96 -17.96
N ARG A 92 19.13 21.68 -18.29
CA ARG A 92 18.86 20.56 -17.38
C ARG A 92 19.71 20.65 -16.12
N ASP A 93 21.01 20.91 -16.25
CA ASP A 93 21.91 21.04 -15.10
C ASP A 93 21.49 22.20 -14.19
N LYS A 94 21.19 23.38 -14.76
CA LYS A 94 20.67 24.53 -14.02
C LYS A 94 19.39 24.20 -13.26
N VAL A 95 18.43 23.54 -13.93
CA VAL A 95 17.14 23.16 -13.33
C VAL A 95 17.33 22.14 -12.20
N LEU A 96 18.23 21.17 -12.37
CA LEU A 96 18.53 20.18 -11.33
C LEU A 96 19.24 20.83 -10.14
N LYS A 97 20.27 21.65 -10.37
CA LYS A 97 20.95 22.41 -9.32
C LYS A 97 19.98 23.28 -8.53
N TRP A 98 19.05 23.96 -9.21
CA TRP A 98 17.98 24.70 -8.56
C TRP A 98 17.08 23.79 -7.71
N SER A 99 16.67 22.63 -8.23
CA SER A 99 15.82 21.67 -7.51
C SER A 99 16.47 21.18 -6.21
N TYR A 100 17.77 20.88 -6.24
CA TYR A 100 18.53 20.45 -5.05
C TYR A 100 18.64 21.55 -4.00
N ALA A 101 18.86 22.79 -4.41
CA ALA A 101 18.88 23.93 -3.49
C ALA A 101 17.48 24.31 -2.98
N ASN A 102 16.42 23.87 -3.67
CA ASN A 102 15.05 24.32 -3.42
C ASN A 102 13.99 23.21 -3.27
N PRO A 103 14.20 22.14 -2.47
CA PRO A 103 13.20 21.09 -2.28
C PRO A 103 11.91 21.65 -1.66
N GLY A 104 10.76 21.33 -2.24
CA GLY A 104 9.49 21.85 -1.73
C GLY A 104 9.08 23.24 -2.23
N VAL A 105 9.81 23.87 -3.17
CA VAL A 105 9.40 25.14 -3.80
C VAL A 105 8.66 24.89 -5.10
N ALA A 106 7.62 25.67 -5.38
CA ALA A 106 6.83 25.54 -6.59
C ALA A 106 7.68 25.71 -7.87
N LYS A 107 7.39 24.90 -8.90
CA LYS A 107 8.09 24.96 -10.20
C LYS A 107 7.94 26.30 -10.93
N GLN A 108 6.92 27.10 -10.57
CA GLN A 108 6.73 28.47 -11.04
C GLN A 108 7.92 29.35 -10.66
N ASN A 109 8.43 29.22 -9.44
CA ASN A 109 9.57 30.01 -8.97
C ASN A 109 10.84 29.64 -9.76
N ALA A 110 11.01 28.36 -10.12
CA ALA A 110 12.11 27.93 -10.98
C ALA A 110 11.98 28.54 -12.39
N ALA A 111 10.76 28.56 -12.93
CA ALA A 111 10.49 29.13 -14.24
C ALA A 111 10.82 30.63 -14.29
N GLU A 112 10.45 31.36 -13.24
CA GLU A 112 10.77 32.79 -13.08
C GLU A 112 12.27 33.02 -12.90
N GLN A 113 12.92 32.33 -11.96
CA GLN A 113 14.33 32.54 -11.63
C GLN A 113 15.28 32.12 -12.77
N LEU A 114 14.94 31.05 -13.50
CA LEU A 114 15.77 30.53 -14.59
C LEU A 114 15.37 31.07 -15.97
N GLY A 115 14.28 31.85 -16.06
CA GLY A 115 13.76 32.36 -17.33
C GLY A 115 13.29 31.27 -18.30
N LEU A 116 12.86 30.11 -17.77
CA LEU A 116 12.43 28.95 -18.57
C LEU A 116 10.93 28.72 -18.45
N PRO A 117 10.21 28.31 -19.51
CA PRO A 117 8.80 27.99 -19.40
C PRO A 117 8.53 26.84 -18.41
N VAL A 118 7.46 26.92 -17.62
CA VAL A 118 7.10 25.90 -16.62
C VAL A 118 7.03 24.48 -17.21
N LYS A 119 6.54 24.35 -18.45
CA LYS A 119 6.50 23.05 -19.16
C LYS A 119 7.90 22.49 -19.42
N VAL A 120 8.85 23.36 -19.77
CA VAL A 120 10.26 22.98 -20.00
C VAL A 120 10.90 22.57 -18.68
N VAL A 121 10.75 23.39 -17.62
CA VAL A 121 11.22 23.06 -16.27
C VAL A 121 10.67 21.69 -15.83
N SER A 122 9.37 21.45 -15.97
CA SER A 122 8.74 20.18 -15.59
C SER A 122 9.33 18.98 -16.36
N LYS A 123 9.61 19.15 -17.66
CA LYS A 123 10.22 18.11 -18.50
C LYS A 123 11.68 17.84 -18.10
N LEU A 124 12.45 18.90 -17.82
CA LEU A 124 13.86 18.80 -17.43
C LEU A 124 14.04 18.19 -16.03
N LEU A 125 13.15 18.52 -15.09
CA LEU A 125 13.10 17.88 -13.76
C LEU A 125 12.75 16.39 -13.83
N GLY A 126 12.03 15.96 -14.87
CA GLY A 126 11.56 14.58 -15.01
C GLY A 126 10.76 14.14 -13.78
N LYS A 127 11.20 13.06 -13.12
CA LYS A 127 10.52 12.51 -11.94
C LYS A 127 10.65 13.40 -10.69
N ARG A 128 11.69 14.24 -10.60
CA ARG A 128 11.85 15.23 -9.51
C ARG A 128 10.81 16.34 -9.58
N SER A 129 10.07 16.47 -10.69
CA SER A 129 9.00 17.46 -10.81
C SER A 129 7.90 17.29 -9.75
N ASN A 130 7.75 16.08 -9.18
CA ASN A 130 6.81 15.81 -8.09
C ASN A 130 7.15 16.55 -6.78
N LEU A 131 8.44 16.84 -6.51
CA LEU A 131 8.87 17.66 -5.38
C LEU A 131 8.40 19.12 -5.50
N HIS A 132 8.12 19.56 -6.72
CA HIS A 132 7.80 20.94 -7.05
C HIS A 132 6.38 21.10 -7.60
N SER A 133 5.58 20.03 -7.56
CA SER A 133 4.20 20.00 -8.03
C SER A 133 3.27 20.06 -6.84
N PHE A 134 3.00 21.28 -6.39
CA PHE A 134 1.92 21.54 -5.45
C PHE A 134 0.63 21.60 -6.24
N HIS A 135 -0.23 20.61 -6.02
CA HIS A 135 -1.65 20.91 -6.15
C HIS A 135 -1.92 21.95 -5.07
N THR A 136 -2.46 23.11 -5.45
CA THR A 136 -3.10 23.99 -4.47
C THR A 136 -4.05 23.09 -3.70
N ALA A 137 -3.81 22.95 -2.39
CA ALA A 137 -4.74 22.26 -1.53
C ALA A 137 -6.08 22.93 -1.80
N ARG A 138 -7.00 22.22 -2.46
CA ARG A 138 -8.36 22.71 -2.64
C ARG A 138 -8.80 23.01 -1.22
N GLU A 139 -9.06 24.27 -0.90
CA GLU A 139 -9.62 24.66 0.38
C GLU A 139 -10.83 23.75 0.59
N ARG A 140 -10.64 22.74 1.44
CA ARG A 140 -11.77 21.92 1.85
C ARG A 140 -12.55 22.89 2.69
N ARG A 141 -13.73 23.28 2.20
CA ARG A 141 -14.73 23.90 3.07
C ARG A 141 -14.84 22.96 4.27
N GLN A 142 -14.34 23.41 5.42
CA GLN A 142 -14.50 22.70 6.66
C GLN A 142 -15.98 22.76 6.98
N ASN A 143 -16.68 21.66 6.68
CA ASN A 143 -18.11 21.60 6.92
C ASN A 143 -18.42 21.55 8.43
N TRP A 144 -17.42 21.23 9.26
CA TRP A 144 -17.57 21.03 10.70
C TRP A 144 -16.34 21.59 11.41
N THR A 145 -16.57 22.49 12.37
CA THR A 145 -15.58 22.94 13.33
C THR A 145 -15.42 21.94 14.46
N ASP A 146 -14.37 22.08 15.28
CA ASP A 146 -14.13 21.19 16.41
C ASP A 146 -15.28 21.26 17.43
N ASN A 147 -15.84 22.46 17.63
CA ASN A 147 -17.01 22.66 18.49
C ASN A 147 -18.27 21.99 17.92
N ASP A 148 -18.48 22.04 16.60
CA ASP A 148 -19.62 21.35 15.97
C ASP A 148 -19.52 19.84 16.22
N LEU A 149 -18.32 19.26 16.07
CA LEU A 149 -18.11 17.84 16.29
C LEU A 149 -18.32 17.43 17.75
N ILE A 150 -17.84 18.25 18.70
CA ILE A 150 -18.07 18.05 20.14
C ILE A 150 -19.57 18.04 20.46
N GLU A 151 -20.31 19.00 19.93
CA GLU A 151 -21.74 19.12 20.16
C GLU A 151 -22.52 17.95 19.53
N ILE A 152 -22.17 17.55 18.30
CA ILE A 152 -22.78 16.39 17.63
C ILE A 152 -22.54 15.09 18.42
N LEU A 153 -21.36 14.93 19.01
CA LEU A 153 -21.04 13.78 19.87
C LEU A 153 -21.89 13.76 21.15
N ARG A 154 -22.09 14.93 21.78
CA ARG A 154 -22.99 15.06 22.94
C ARG A 154 -24.43 14.73 22.58
N GLN A 155 -24.93 15.26 21.47
CA GLN A 155 -26.28 14.98 20.98
C GLN A 155 -26.47 13.49 20.65
N PHE A 156 -25.48 12.85 20.05
CA PHE A 156 -25.48 11.41 19.81
C PHE A 156 -25.62 10.63 21.10
N HIS A 157 -24.81 10.95 22.10
CA HIS A 157 -24.81 10.24 23.38
C HIS A 157 -26.13 10.46 24.13
N LEU A 158 -26.63 11.70 24.20
CA LEU A 158 -27.94 12.00 24.79
C LEU A 158 -29.09 11.27 24.10
N ALA A 159 -29.05 11.14 22.77
CA ALA A 159 -30.14 10.55 22.00
C ALA A 159 -30.13 9.01 21.99
N THR A 160 -28.98 8.36 22.17
CA THR A 160 -28.84 6.90 22.01
C THR A 160 -28.33 6.17 23.25
N GLY A 161 -27.68 6.88 24.17
CA GLY A 161 -26.92 6.29 25.29
C GLY A 161 -25.70 5.49 24.86
N SER A 162 -25.40 5.37 23.57
CA SER A 162 -24.26 4.59 23.07
C SER A 162 -22.98 5.43 23.07
N THR A 163 -21.84 4.76 23.24
CA THR A 163 -20.49 5.31 23.07
C THR A 163 -19.74 4.60 21.93
N VAL A 164 -20.44 3.76 21.16
CA VAL A 164 -19.84 2.93 20.11
C VAL A 164 -19.73 3.73 18.79
N SER A 165 -18.53 3.73 18.20
CA SER A 165 -18.25 4.51 16.98
C SER A 165 -19.09 4.14 15.75
N MET A 166 -19.47 2.87 15.61
CA MET A 166 -20.36 2.40 14.55
C MET A 166 -21.80 2.92 14.71
N ASP A 167 -22.28 3.01 15.95
CA ASP A 167 -23.61 3.53 16.24
C ASP A 167 -23.68 5.03 15.96
N PHE A 168 -22.62 5.76 16.30
CA PHE A 168 -22.49 7.18 15.93
C PHE A 168 -22.54 7.38 14.42
N GLU A 169 -21.77 6.60 13.65
CA GLU A 169 -21.76 6.72 12.18
C GLU A 169 -23.16 6.52 11.61
N LYS A 170 -23.87 5.49 12.07
CA LYS A 170 -25.26 5.22 11.65
C LYS A 170 -26.22 6.36 12.05
N TRP A 171 -26.13 6.84 13.29
CA TRP A 171 -26.98 7.90 13.83
C TRP A 171 -26.74 9.26 13.16
N SER A 172 -25.48 9.61 12.91
CA SER A 172 -25.05 10.89 12.36
C SER A 172 -25.33 10.96 10.86
N MET A 173 -24.98 9.92 10.10
CA MET A 173 -25.22 9.87 8.65
C MET A 173 -26.71 9.91 8.29
N ALA A 174 -27.58 9.28 9.11
CA ALA A 174 -29.03 9.35 8.92
C ALA A 174 -29.60 10.78 9.01
N ARG A 175 -28.85 11.72 9.59
CA ARG A 175 -29.21 13.13 9.75
C ARG A 175 -28.36 14.08 8.89
N GLY A 176 -27.58 13.54 7.95
CA GLY A 176 -26.65 14.33 7.14
C GLY A 176 -25.44 14.87 7.91
N GLY A 177 -25.13 14.30 9.08
CA GLY A 177 -23.99 14.65 9.91
C GLY A 177 -22.68 13.98 9.49
N PRO A 178 -21.58 14.25 10.21
CA PRO A 178 -20.26 13.67 9.93
C PRO A 178 -20.21 12.16 10.16
N SER A 179 -19.39 11.44 9.38
CA SER A 179 -19.08 10.03 9.67
C SER A 179 -18.18 9.95 10.90
N ARG A 180 -18.07 8.77 11.54
CA ARG A 180 -17.14 8.57 12.69
C ARG A 180 -15.70 8.92 12.37
N GLN A 181 -15.29 8.90 11.09
CA GLN A 181 -13.94 9.24 10.69
C GLN A 181 -13.61 10.71 10.94
N THR A 182 -14.58 11.61 10.80
CA THR A 182 -14.37 13.05 10.98
C THR A 182 -13.93 13.39 12.42
N PRO A 183 -14.66 13.05 13.50
CA PRO A 183 -14.18 13.28 14.87
C PRO A 183 -12.95 12.43 15.22
N THR A 184 -12.83 11.19 14.71
CA THR A 184 -11.65 10.34 14.97
C THR A 184 -10.36 10.96 14.44
N ILE A 185 -10.38 11.50 13.22
CA ILE A 185 -9.23 12.18 12.60
C ILE A 185 -8.97 13.51 13.32
N ARG A 186 -10.03 14.25 13.67
CA ARG A 186 -9.89 15.59 14.26
C ARG A 186 -9.32 15.58 15.67
N PHE A 187 -9.68 14.57 16.46
CA PHE A 187 -9.26 14.44 17.86
C PHE A 187 -8.25 13.31 18.08
N GLY A 188 -7.75 12.68 17.01
CA GLY A 188 -6.71 11.64 17.04
C GLY A 188 -7.20 10.23 17.38
N SER A 189 -8.29 10.09 18.14
CA SER A 189 -8.98 8.81 18.36
C SER A 189 -10.46 9.01 18.67
N TRP A 190 -11.24 7.92 18.59
CA TRP A 190 -12.65 7.93 19.00
C TRP A 190 -12.81 8.19 20.51
N SER A 191 -11.93 7.62 21.33
CA SER A 191 -11.92 7.86 22.78
C SER A 191 -11.62 9.30 23.13
N ALA A 192 -10.59 9.90 22.50
CA ALA A 192 -10.24 11.30 22.69
C ALA A 192 -11.36 12.24 22.21
N ALA A 193 -12.09 11.86 21.15
CA ALA A 193 -13.26 12.61 20.70
C ALA A 193 -14.38 12.61 21.76
N LEU A 194 -14.66 11.46 22.37
CA LEU A 194 -15.64 11.34 23.46
C LEU A 194 -15.19 12.10 24.73
N GLU A 195 -13.90 12.04 25.06
CA GLU A 195 -13.31 12.81 26.17
C GLU A 195 -13.46 14.33 25.94
N LYS A 196 -13.17 14.81 24.72
CA LYS A 196 -13.42 16.22 24.35
C LYS A 196 -14.90 16.61 24.42
N ALA A 197 -15.80 15.64 24.29
CA ALA A 197 -17.23 15.82 24.44
C ALA A 197 -17.73 15.64 25.87
N ASP A 198 -16.85 15.35 26.84
CA ASP A 198 -17.19 15.09 28.24
C ASP A 198 -18.11 13.86 28.42
N ILE A 199 -17.90 12.83 27.58
CA ILE A 199 -18.66 11.57 27.60
C ILE A 199 -17.79 10.49 28.22
N GLU A 200 -18.08 10.12 29.47
CA GLU A 200 -17.44 9.00 30.16
C GLU A 200 -17.89 7.64 29.56
N GLY A 201 -16.97 6.68 29.45
CA GLY A 201 -17.31 5.30 29.05
C GLY A 201 -16.50 4.71 27.91
N SER A 202 -15.50 5.39 27.37
CA SER A 202 -14.55 4.74 26.47
C SER A 202 -13.41 4.10 27.26
N TYR A 203 -13.46 2.78 27.44
CA TYR A 203 -12.28 1.99 27.83
C TYR A 203 -11.31 1.98 26.64
N SER A 204 -10.54 3.05 26.48
CA SER A 204 -9.30 2.95 25.75
C SER A 204 -8.38 2.10 26.62
N VAL A 205 -8.14 0.85 26.23
CA VAL A 205 -6.97 0.14 26.75
C VAL A 205 -5.78 1.01 26.38
N ASP A 206 -5.07 1.54 27.38
CA ASP A 206 -3.81 2.25 27.18
C ASP A 206 -2.83 1.25 26.56
N ARG A 207 -2.85 1.18 25.23
CA ARG A 207 -1.88 0.41 24.49
C ARG A 207 -0.64 1.24 24.43
N GLU A 208 0.44 0.72 25.02
CA GLU A 208 1.77 1.25 24.79
C GLU A 208 2.00 1.43 23.28
N ARG A 209 2.14 2.68 22.87
CA ARG A 209 2.30 3.02 21.45
C ARG A 209 3.72 2.66 21.04
N GLN A 210 3.84 1.94 19.93
CA GLN A 210 5.15 1.60 19.36
C GLN A 210 5.88 2.82 18.79
N HIS A 211 5.11 3.80 18.28
CA HIS A 211 5.63 5.03 17.68
C HIS A 211 5.06 6.26 18.38
N SER A 212 5.90 7.24 18.71
CA SER A 212 5.49 8.61 19.04
C SER A 212 5.07 9.37 17.77
N ASP A 213 4.56 10.59 17.91
CA ASP A 213 4.21 11.41 16.74
C ASP A 213 5.48 11.95 16.05
N GLU A 214 6.54 12.17 16.83
CA GLU A 214 7.89 12.52 16.36
C GLU A 214 8.52 11.38 15.57
N ASP A 215 8.29 10.11 15.95
CA ASP A 215 8.70 8.96 15.14
C ASP A 215 8.00 8.97 13.77
N LEU A 216 6.69 9.28 13.72
CA LEU A 216 5.98 9.36 12.45
C LEU A 216 6.53 10.47 11.56
N TRP A 217 6.86 11.62 12.14
CA TRP A 217 7.51 12.72 11.43
C TRP A 217 8.93 12.40 10.98
N ALA A 218 9.72 11.71 11.82
CA ALA A 218 11.05 11.26 11.47
C ALA A 218 11.02 10.33 10.25
N ALA A 219 10.06 9.39 10.17
CA ALA A 219 9.88 8.54 9.00
C ALA A 219 9.55 9.36 7.73
N VAL A 220 8.70 10.38 7.84
CA VAL A 220 8.37 11.26 6.70
C VAL A 220 9.60 12.05 6.26
N ILE A 221 10.37 12.63 7.19
CA ILE A 221 11.54 13.46 6.89
C ILE A 221 12.68 12.61 6.33
N GLU A 222 12.91 11.43 6.90
CA GLU A 222 13.90 10.47 6.40
C GLU A 222 13.60 10.07 4.95
N PHE A 223 12.32 9.89 4.59
CA PHE A 223 11.93 9.61 3.20
C PHE A 223 12.40 10.70 2.22
N PHE A 224 12.33 11.98 2.62
CA PHE A 224 12.75 13.13 1.80
C PHE A 224 14.23 13.52 1.96
N SER A 225 14.94 12.94 2.92
CA SER A 225 16.35 13.25 3.19
C SER A 225 17.31 12.58 2.20
N PHE A 226 16.86 11.55 1.50
CA PHE A 226 17.65 10.81 0.52
C PHE A 226 17.08 10.95 -0.89
N ASP A 227 17.97 10.97 -1.88
CA ASP A 227 17.56 11.03 -3.27
C ASP A 227 16.82 9.77 -3.71
N ARG A 228 15.65 9.97 -4.32
CA ARG A 228 14.80 8.90 -4.81
C ARG A 228 14.31 9.15 -6.23
N ASN A 229 13.97 8.04 -6.87
CA ASN A 229 13.39 8.04 -8.20
C ASN A 229 11.96 8.60 -8.24
N ASN A 230 11.24 8.59 -7.12
CA ASN A 230 9.86 9.06 -7.02
C ASN A 230 9.54 9.47 -5.58
N TYR A 231 8.69 10.49 -5.43
CA TYR A 231 8.21 11.02 -4.16
C TYR A 231 6.67 11.01 -4.10
N SER A 232 6.03 10.04 -4.76
CA SER A 232 4.59 9.82 -4.64
C SER A 232 4.25 9.12 -3.33
N TYR A 233 2.98 9.19 -2.94
CA TYR A 233 2.45 8.45 -1.79
C TYR A 233 2.73 6.94 -1.88
N ASP A 234 2.55 6.34 -3.07
CA ASP A 234 2.80 4.90 -3.25
C ASP A 234 4.28 4.54 -3.06
N SER A 235 5.18 5.42 -3.52
CA SER A 235 6.62 5.24 -3.30
C SER A 235 6.99 5.34 -1.83
N PHE A 236 6.34 6.24 -1.09
CA PHE A 236 6.49 6.38 0.36
C PHE A 236 5.98 5.13 1.11
N ALA A 237 4.78 4.67 0.78
CA ALA A 237 4.20 3.48 1.38
C ALA A 237 5.04 2.22 1.10
N THR A 238 5.57 2.10 -0.12
CA THR A 238 6.45 0.98 -0.52
C THR A 238 7.76 1.03 0.26
N TRP A 239 8.38 2.21 0.42
CA TRP A 239 9.60 2.36 1.19
C TRP A 239 9.40 1.98 2.68
N LEU A 240 8.32 2.44 3.31
CA LEU A 240 7.98 2.07 4.68
C LEU A 240 7.79 0.56 4.86
N SER A 241 7.21 -0.11 3.87
CA SER A 241 7.04 -1.58 3.91
C SER A 241 8.34 -2.37 3.77
N GLY A 242 9.42 -1.73 3.31
CA GLY A 242 10.71 -2.35 3.04
C GLY A 242 11.60 -2.55 4.27
N SER A 243 11.28 -1.89 5.39
CA SER A 243 12.10 -1.95 6.61
C SER A 243 11.26 -2.39 7.81
N GLN A 244 11.81 -3.33 8.59
CA GLN A 244 11.15 -3.82 9.79
C GLN A 244 11.08 -2.69 10.84
N GLY A 245 9.91 -2.56 11.48
CA GLY A 245 9.68 -1.56 12.53
C GLY A 245 9.36 -0.16 12.06
N MET A 246 9.27 0.08 10.75
CA MET A 246 8.73 1.34 10.24
C MET A 246 7.20 1.41 10.43
N PRO A 247 6.65 2.60 10.73
CA PRO A 247 5.21 2.82 10.77
C PRO A 247 4.60 2.64 9.38
N SER A 248 3.32 2.24 9.31
CA SER A 248 2.63 2.19 8.03
C SER A 248 2.23 3.58 7.54
N ALA A 249 2.19 3.79 6.22
CA ALA A 249 1.75 5.07 5.63
C ALA A 249 0.32 5.45 6.06
N ALA A 250 -0.54 4.45 6.27
CA ALA A 250 -1.89 4.65 6.79
C ALA A 250 -1.87 5.14 8.25
N LEU A 251 -1.04 4.54 9.11
CA LEU A 251 -0.86 4.98 10.50
C LEU A 251 -0.40 6.43 10.57
N ILE A 252 0.60 6.80 9.77
CA ILE A 252 1.12 8.19 9.72
C ILE A 252 0.01 9.18 9.37
N ARG A 253 -0.74 8.93 8.29
CA ARG A 253 -1.81 9.84 7.84
C ARG A 253 -2.96 9.95 8.84
N VAL A 254 -3.39 8.83 9.41
CA VAL A 254 -4.49 8.82 10.38
C VAL A 254 -4.08 9.55 11.65
N ARG A 255 -2.86 9.29 12.14
CA ARG A 255 -2.42 9.79 13.44
C ARG A 255 -1.97 11.25 13.40
N LEU A 256 -1.29 11.67 12.34
CA LEU A 256 -0.93 13.08 12.16
C LEU A 256 -2.10 13.92 11.61
N GLY A 257 -3.17 13.28 11.13
CA GLY A 257 -4.35 13.97 10.59
C GLY A 257 -4.11 14.73 9.27
N LEU A 258 -2.96 14.49 8.61
CA LEU A 258 -2.53 15.23 7.43
C LEU A 258 -2.69 14.43 6.13
N SER A 259 -2.98 15.14 5.05
CA SER A 259 -2.92 14.59 3.69
C SER A 259 -1.48 14.40 3.23
N TRP A 260 -1.28 13.57 2.18
CA TRP A 260 0.05 13.40 1.58
C TRP A 260 0.65 14.72 1.08
N SER A 261 -0.17 15.65 0.60
CA SER A 261 0.33 16.96 0.15
C SER A 261 0.92 17.77 1.32
N GLU A 262 0.27 17.76 2.48
CA GLU A 262 0.73 18.49 3.67
C GLU A 262 1.95 17.82 4.30
N LEU A 263 1.94 16.48 4.39
CA LEU A 263 3.08 15.70 4.85
C LEU A 263 4.31 15.93 3.96
N SER A 264 4.13 15.90 2.63
CA SER A 264 5.23 16.06 1.70
C SER A 264 5.80 17.47 1.69
N VAL A 265 4.99 18.52 1.85
CA VAL A 265 5.46 19.90 2.00
C VAL A 265 6.32 20.03 3.26
N THR A 266 5.81 19.56 4.39
CA THR A 266 6.51 19.67 5.68
C THR A 266 7.80 18.84 5.68
N GLY A 267 7.72 17.59 5.22
CA GLY A 267 8.89 16.71 5.09
C GLY A 267 9.99 17.30 4.21
N GLN A 268 9.63 17.90 3.08
CA GLN A 268 10.60 18.54 2.18
C GLN A 268 11.21 19.81 2.78
N LYS A 269 10.41 20.66 3.43
CA LYS A 269 10.92 21.86 4.11
C LYS A 269 11.94 21.49 5.17
N VAL A 270 11.58 20.53 6.03
CA VAL A 270 12.43 20.09 7.14
C VAL A 270 13.64 19.30 6.62
N ALA A 271 13.53 18.47 5.59
CA ALA A 271 14.69 17.81 4.99
C ALA A 271 15.64 18.82 4.31
N GLY A 272 15.09 19.81 3.61
CA GLY A 272 15.84 20.85 2.88
C GLY A 272 16.33 22.03 3.70
N SER A 273 16.35 21.94 5.03
CA SER A 273 16.81 23.01 5.95
C SER A 273 16.01 24.32 5.89
N ARG A 274 14.77 24.28 5.39
CA ARG A 274 13.82 25.39 5.48
C ARG A 274 13.02 25.32 6.76
N ILE A 275 13.72 25.57 7.86
CA ILE A 275 13.24 25.29 9.21
C ILE A 275 12.79 26.53 9.98
N ALA A 276 12.82 27.71 9.36
CA ALA A 276 12.48 28.98 10.01
C ALA A 276 11.05 29.03 10.57
N ASP A 277 10.13 28.28 9.96
CA ASP A 277 8.71 28.20 10.37
C ASP A 277 8.47 27.18 11.50
N PHE A 278 9.50 26.46 11.97
CA PHE A 278 9.37 25.32 12.89
C PHE A 278 10.20 25.50 14.16
N ASP A 279 9.77 24.87 15.25
CA ASP A 279 10.54 24.83 16.51
C ASP A 279 11.90 24.13 16.28
N PRO A 280 13.04 24.80 16.56
CA PRO A 280 14.36 24.21 16.42
C PRO A 280 14.57 22.90 17.19
N LYS A 281 13.94 22.75 18.36
CA LYS A 281 14.05 21.52 19.17
C LYS A 281 13.36 20.35 18.49
N TRP A 282 12.12 20.57 18.05
CA TRP A 282 11.36 19.59 17.29
C TRP A 282 12.11 19.19 16.02
N VAL A 283 12.62 20.16 15.25
CA VAL A 283 13.39 19.92 14.02
C VAL A 283 14.62 19.04 14.29
N ALA A 284 15.36 19.30 15.37
CA ALA A 284 16.51 18.49 15.73
C ALA A 284 16.10 17.05 16.06
N GLU A 285 14.99 16.88 16.79
CA GLU A 285 14.48 15.57 17.17
C GLU A 285 14.02 14.74 15.97
N VAL A 286 13.20 15.31 15.08
CA VAL A 286 12.65 14.58 13.93
C VAL A 286 13.65 14.35 12.81
N ARG A 287 14.79 15.07 12.82
CA ARG A 287 15.92 14.82 11.90
C ARG A 287 16.86 13.74 12.39
N ASN A 288 16.79 13.35 13.66
CA ASN A 288 17.62 12.25 14.16
C ASN A 288 17.21 10.96 13.45
N GLN A 289 18.19 10.33 12.78
CA GLN A 289 17.98 9.03 12.15
C GLN A 289 17.55 8.01 13.19
N ARG A 290 16.47 7.29 12.91
CA ARG A 290 15.95 6.27 13.81
C ARG A 290 16.48 4.91 13.40
N ASP A 291 16.87 4.12 14.39
CA ASP A 291 17.00 2.69 14.20
C ASP A 291 15.61 2.05 14.32
N TRP A 292 14.90 1.99 13.19
CA TRP A 292 13.54 1.46 13.12
C TRP A 292 13.42 0.03 13.63
N ALA A 293 14.49 -0.79 13.52
CA ALA A 293 14.47 -2.17 14.00
C ALA A 293 14.38 -2.22 15.53
N THR A 294 15.04 -1.28 16.23
CA THR A 294 15.00 -1.21 17.71
C THR A 294 13.69 -0.67 18.26
N LEU A 295 12.92 0.07 17.46
CA LEU A 295 11.57 0.53 17.80
C LEU A 295 10.54 -0.61 17.70
N VAL A 296 10.91 -1.78 17.16
CA VAL A 296 10.10 -2.97 17.31
C VAL A 296 10.10 -3.37 18.77
N LYS A 297 9.03 -3.04 19.48
CA LYS A 297 8.72 -3.71 20.75
C LYS A 297 8.48 -5.19 20.45
N ILE A 298 9.53 -5.99 20.58
CA ILE A 298 9.43 -7.44 20.66
C ILE A 298 8.70 -7.70 21.97
N GLY A 299 7.37 -7.80 21.91
CA GLY A 299 6.63 -8.38 23.02
C GLY A 299 7.18 -9.78 23.27
N ALA A 300 7.07 -10.28 24.51
CA ALA A 300 7.55 -11.60 24.91
C ALA A 300 7.31 -12.65 23.81
N ASP A 301 8.33 -13.49 23.57
CA ASP A 301 8.30 -14.50 22.52
C ASP A 301 6.97 -15.28 22.61
N PRO A 302 6.22 -15.43 21.50
CA PRO A 302 5.02 -16.26 21.48
C PRO A 302 5.18 -17.63 22.15
N VAL A 303 6.36 -18.23 22.09
CA VAL A 303 6.69 -19.49 22.76
C VAL A 303 6.78 -19.32 24.27
N ASP A 304 7.46 -18.28 24.76
CA ASP A 304 7.59 -17.98 26.19
C ASP A 304 6.24 -17.66 26.83
N VAL A 305 5.41 -16.86 26.15
CA VAL A 305 4.05 -16.52 26.62
C VAL A 305 3.18 -17.77 26.72
N LEU A 306 3.33 -18.71 25.78
CA LEU A 306 2.62 -19.99 25.84
C LEU A 306 3.19 -20.91 26.91
N ALA A 307 4.49 -20.89 27.16
CA ALA A 307 5.12 -21.66 28.24
C ALA A 307 4.61 -21.19 29.61
N GLU A 308 4.46 -19.87 29.82
CA GLU A 308 3.80 -19.29 31.01
C GLU A 308 2.36 -19.80 31.15
N ALA A 309 1.59 -19.75 30.05
CA ALA A 309 0.20 -20.23 30.04
C ALA A 309 0.11 -21.74 30.33
N ILE A 310 1.02 -22.54 29.77
CA ILE A 310 1.09 -24.00 29.98
C ILE A 310 1.47 -24.31 31.43
N ALA A 311 2.38 -23.55 32.03
CA ALA A 311 2.74 -23.70 33.44
C ALA A 311 1.54 -23.39 34.37
N SER A 312 0.67 -22.44 33.97
CA SER A 312 -0.50 -22.04 34.77
C SER A 312 -1.74 -22.92 34.55
N ILE A 313 -2.02 -23.33 33.32
CA ILE A 313 -3.27 -24.02 32.93
C ILE A 313 -3.06 -25.54 32.84
N GLY A 314 -1.83 -25.98 32.55
CA GLY A 314 -1.47 -27.37 32.32
C GLY A 314 -1.04 -27.64 30.88
N SER A 315 -0.49 -28.84 30.65
CA SER A 315 0.11 -29.25 29.37
C SER A 315 -0.85 -29.35 28.19
N VAL A 316 -2.17 -29.21 28.41
CA VAL A 316 -3.20 -29.26 27.37
C VAL A 316 -3.80 -27.87 27.17
N LEU A 317 -3.41 -27.18 26.09
CA LEU A 317 -3.78 -25.78 25.87
C LEU A 317 -4.65 -25.58 24.62
N THR A 318 -5.92 -25.21 24.82
CA THR A 318 -6.83 -24.82 23.74
C THR A 318 -6.80 -23.30 23.51
N ILE A 319 -7.18 -22.84 22.32
CA ILE A 319 -7.29 -21.41 22.01
C ILE A 319 -8.23 -20.69 22.99
N ALA A 320 -9.35 -21.33 23.37
CA ALA A 320 -10.31 -20.76 24.30
C ALA A 320 -9.72 -20.61 25.70
N ALA A 321 -9.12 -21.69 26.23
CA ALA A 321 -8.47 -21.68 27.55
C ALA A 321 -7.34 -20.65 27.61
N TYR A 322 -6.51 -20.57 26.58
CA TYR A 322 -5.47 -19.55 26.47
C TYR A 322 -6.05 -18.14 26.43
N ASN A 323 -7.08 -17.86 25.63
CA ASN A 323 -7.61 -16.50 25.51
C ASN A 323 -8.26 -16.01 26.82
N THR A 324 -8.86 -16.92 27.60
CA THR A 324 -9.36 -16.60 28.95
C THR A 324 -8.21 -16.24 29.88
N TRP A 325 -7.18 -17.09 29.96
CA TRP A 325 -5.98 -16.80 30.75
C TRP A 325 -5.28 -15.52 30.29
N ALA A 326 -5.15 -15.30 28.98
CA ALA A 326 -4.53 -14.11 28.43
C ALA A 326 -5.32 -12.84 28.77
N GLN A 327 -6.63 -12.94 28.97
CA GLN A 327 -7.44 -11.82 29.45
C GLN A 327 -7.14 -11.50 30.92
N ASP A 328 -7.00 -12.52 31.77
CA ASP A 328 -6.74 -12.34 33.20
C ASP A 328 -5.32 -11.86 33.50
N PHE A 329 -4.36 -12.18 32.63
CA PHE A 329 -2.93 -11.85 32.77
C PHE A 329 -2.44 -10.73 31.82
N ASP A 330 -3.37 -10.02 31.18
CA ASP A 330 -3.10 -8.95 30.19
C ASP A 330 -2.07 -9.35 29.11
N ARG A 331 -2.25 -10.54 28.52
CA ARG A 331 -1.41 -11.11 27.46
C ARG A 331 -2.07 -11.00 26.08
N PRO A 332 -1.29 -11.02 24.98
CA PRO A 332 -1.84 -11.00 23.63
C PRO A 332 -2.74 -12.21 23.34
N LYS A 333 -3.86 -12.00 22.63
CA LYS A 333 -4.73 -13.10 22.17
C LYS A 333 -3.99 -14.11 21.28
N ALA A 334 -4.47 -15.35 21.25
CA ALA A 334 -3.87 -16.47 20.49
C ALA A 334 -3.61 -16.12 19.02
N GLN A 335 -4.54 -15.41 18.38
CA GLN A 335 -4.41 -15.00 16.98
C GLN A 335 -3.24 -14.03 16.75
N THR A 336 -2.89 -13.20 17.74
CA THR A 336 -1.75 -12.30 17.69
C THR A 336 -0.44 -13.07 17.77
N LEU A 337 -0.37 -14.08 18.64
CA LEU A 337 0.80 -14.97 18.76
C LEU A 337 1.05 -15.75 17.46
N MET A 338 0.02 -16.35 16.88
CA MET A 338 0.10 -17.09 15.61
C MET A 338 0.60 -16.21 14.46
N LYS A 339 0.09 -14.98 14.34
CA LYS A 339 0.53 -14.03 13.31
C LYS A 339 1.99 -13.62 13.49
N ARG A 340 2.44 -13.42 14.74
CA ARG A 340 3.82 -13.04 15.05
C ARG A 340 4.80 -14.18 14.76
N ALA A 341 4.49 -15.40 15.19
CA ALA A 341 5.35 -16.56 14.99
C ALA A 341 5.27 -17.14 13.57
N ARG A 342 4.24 -16.78 12.78
CA ARG A 342 3.93 -17.41 11.48
C ARG A 342 3.76 -18.93 11.58
N LEU A 343 3.25 -19.39 12.72
CA LEU A 343 3.02 -20.80 13.04
C LEU A 343 1.53 -21.02 13.31
N SER A 344 1.08 -22.25 13.06
CA SER A 344 -0.25 -22.69 13.52
C SER A 344 -0.29 -22.77 15.05
N TRP A 345 -1.50 -22.75 15.62
CA TRP A 345 -1.68 -22.90 17.07
C TRP A 345 -1.04 -24.18 17.62
N VAL A 346 -1.16 -25.28 16.86
CA VAL A 346 -0.59 -26.58 17.23
C VAL A 346 0.93 -26.49 17.33
N GLN A 347 1.59 -26.00 16.28
CA GLN A 347 3.04 -25.85 16.25
C GLN A 347 3.56 -24.93 17.36
N LEU A 348 2.81 -23.87 17.67
CA LEU A 348 3.16 -22.94 18.74
C LEU A 348 3.09 -23.56 20.13
N VAL A 349 2.02 -24.32 20.41
CA VAL A 349 1.84 -25.00 21.69
C VAL A 349 2.86 -26.13 21.85
N GLU A 350 3.17 -26.86 20.78
CA GLU A 350 4.23 -27.89 20.77
C GLU A 350 5.61 -27.28 21.01
N ALA A 351 5.93 -26.16 20.35
CA ALA A 351 7.18 -25.43 20.55
C ALA A 351 7.33 -24.92 22.00
N ALA A 352 6.22 -24.60 22.67
CA ALA A 352 6.17 -24.19 24.07
C ALA A 352 6.14 -25.37 25.07
N GLY A 353 6.29 -26.62 24.60
CA GLY A 353 6.31 -27.82 25.44
C GLY A 353 4.94 -28.36 25.87
N GLY A 354 3.86 -27.85 25.28
CA GLY A 354 2.49 -28.30 25.51
C GLY A 354 1.96 -29.20 24.40
N ARG A 355 0.70 -29.60 24.54
CA ARG A 355 -0.09 -30.27 23.51
C ARG A 355 -1.41 -29.53 23.37
N THR A 356 -1.91 -29.37 22.16
CA THR A 356 -3.26 -28.85 22.01
C THR A 356 -4.25 -29.89 22.49
N GLY A 357 -5.31 -29.47 23.20
CA GLY A 357 -6.45 -30.35 23.45
C GLY A 357 -6.91 -30.91 22.11
N THR A 358 -6.71 -32.21 21.92
CA THR A 358 -7.28 -32.89 20.78
C THR A 358 -8.78 -32.65 20.87
N ARG A 359 -9.39 -32.03 19.84
CA ARG A 359 -10.77 -32.40 19.50
C ARG A 359 -10.71 -33.92 19.49
N GLY A 360 -11.37 -34.56 20.46
CA GLY A 360 -11.20 -35.98 20.75
C GLY A 360 -11.05 -36.71 19.45
N ALA A 361 -9.95 -37.45 19.31
CA ALA A 361 -9.73 -38.26 18.13
C ALA A 361 -11.08 -38.91 17.82
N ARG A 362 -11.63 -38.67 16.62
CA ARG A 362 -12.61 -39.61 16.09
C ARG A 362 -11.83 -40.90 15.88
N GLY A 363 -11.53 -41.60 16.98
CA GLY A 363 -11.28 -43.03 16.96
C GLY A 363 -12.45 -43.60 16.18
N ALA A 364 -12.15 -44.48 15.24
CA ALA A 364 -13.10 -45.07 14.33
C ALA A 364 -14.30 -45.63 15.11
N VAL A 365 -15.33 -44.80 15.33
CA VAL A 365 -16.60 -45.27 15.86
C VAL A 365 -17.15 -46.11 14.73
N SER A 366 -17.23 -47.42 14.98
CA SER A 366 -17.72 -48.35 13.98
C SER A 366 -19.14 -47.96 13.61
N ASP A 367 -19.51 -48.21 12.35
CA ASP A 367 -20.87 -47.95 11.88
C ASP A 367 -21.89 -48.72 12.74
N GLN A 368 -21.51 -49.90 13.27
CA GLN A 368 -22.28 -50.66 14.26
C GLN A 368 -22.50 -49.89 15.57
N SER A 369 -21.44 -49.33 16.16
CA SER A 369 -21.56 -48.57 17.42
C SER A 369 -22.38 -47.30 17.27
N LEU A 370 -22.42 -46.70 16.07
CA LEU A 370 -23.28 -45.57 15.76
C LEU A 370 -24.75 -45.97 15.55
N LEU A 371 -25.00 -47.14 14.97
CA LEU A 371 -26.36 -47.65 14.76
C LEU A 371 -26.98 -48.25 16.03
N GLU A 372 -26.17 -48.74 16.98
CA GLU A 372 -26.66 -49.41 18.19
C GLU A 372 -27.78 -48.65 18.93
N PRO A 373 -27.69 -47.34 19.18
CA PRO A 373 -28.76 -46.61 19.86
C PRO A 373 -30.00 -46.41 18.99
N LEU A 374 -29.85 -46.42 17.66
CA LEU A 374 -30.99 -46.39 16.73
C LEU A 374 -31.67 -47.76 16.65
N ILE A 375 -30.91 -48.86 16.79
CA ILE A 375 -31.43 -50.23 16.89
C ILE A 375 -32.21 -50.40 18.21
N GLU A 376 -31.66 -49.97 19.35
CA GLU A 376 -32.35 -49.95 20.65
C GLU A 376 -33.70 -49.21 20.52
N TYR A 377 -33.68 -47.99 19.99
CA TYR A 377 -34.89 -47.19 19.77
C TYR A 377 -35.89 -47.86 18.82
N ALA A 378 -35.41 -48.55 17.77
CA ALA A 378 -36.24 -49.28 16.81
C ALA A 378 -36.92 -50.52 17.40
N LEU A 379 -36.34 -51.14 18.44
CA LEU A 379 -36.93 -52.30 19.11
C LEU A 379 -38.10 -51.90 20.00
N GLU A 380 -38.06 -50.70 20.59
CA GLU A 380 -39.07 -50.18 21.52
C GLU A 380 -40.17 -49.37 20.80
N HIS A 381 -39.86 -48.72 19.67
CA HIS A 381 -40.78 -47.84 18.97
C HIS A 381 -41.18 -48.36 17.59
N HIS A 382 -42.50 -48.43 17.33
CA HIS A 382 -43.05 -48.90 16.05
C HIS A 382 -42.87 -47.90 14.88
N GLN A 383 -42.65 -46.61 15.17
CA GLN A 383 -42.36 -45.59 14.17
C GLN A 383 -41.10 -44.81 14.57
N ILE A 384 -40.15 -44.71 13.63
CA ILE A 384 -38.86 -44.04 13.87
C ILE A 384 -38.84 -42.73 13.09
N ARG A 385 -39.16 -41.62 13.76
CA ARG A 385 -39.14 -40.28 13.17
C ARG A 385 -37.88 -39.52 13.55
N TYR A 386 -37.34 -38.75 12.61
CA TYR A 386 -36.09 -38.02 12.76
C TYR A 386 -36.05 -37.11 13.99
N LEU A 387 -37.11 -36.31 14.18
CA LEU A 387 -37.17 -35.32 15.25
C LEU A 387 -37.29 -36.00 16.62
N GLU A 388 -38.16 -37.01 16.72
CA GLU A 388 -38.41 -37.78 17.95
C GLU A 388 -37.15 -38.52 18.40
N TYR A 389 -36.48 -39.23 17.48
CA TYR A 389 -35.19 -39.86 17.77
C TYR A 389 -34.11 -38.83 18.17
N SER A 390 -34.04 -37.69 17.47
CA SER A 390 -33.03 -36.67 17.77
C SER A 390 -33.23 -36.01 19.14
N HIS A 391 -34.47 -35.92 19.63
CA HIS A 391 -34.76 -35.49 21.00
C HIS A 391 -34.34 -36.55 22.01
N TRP A 392 -34.80 -37.79 21.82
CA TRP A 392 -34.41 -38.92 22.68
C TRP A 392 -32.89 -39.10 22.77
N ALA A 393 -32.17 -39.01 21.64
CA ALA A 393 -30.73 -39.16 21.59
C ALA A 393 -30.00 -38.07 22.38
N ARG A 394 -30.51 -36.82 22.38
CA ARG A 394 -29.92 -35.73 23.18
C ARG A 394 -30.10 -35.97 24.67
N GLU A 395 -31.28 -36.41 25.08
CA GLU A 395 -31.60 -36.68 26.49
C GLU A 395 -30.79 -37.87 27.04
N ASN A 396 -30.45 -38.83 26.18
CA ASN A 396 -29.72 -40.04 26.56
C ASN A 396 -28.22 -40.01 26.21
N GLY A 397 -27.68 -38.87 25.78
CA GLY A 397 -26.25 -38.73 25.43
C GLY A 397 -25.80 -39.61 24.25
N ARG A 398 -26.70 -39.96 23.35
CA ARG A 398 -26.48 -40.81 22.16
C ARG A 398 -26.25 -39.96 20.89
N PRO A 399 -25.71 -40.54 19.79
CA PRO A 399 -25.56 -39.84 18.52
C PRO A 399 -26.91 -39.34 17.97
N VAL A 400 -27.01 -38.04 17.73
CA VAL A 400 -28.23 -37.41 17.18
C VAL A 400 -28.46 -37.75 15.70
N GLY A 401 -29.70 -37.62 15.23
CA GLY A 401 -30.09 -38.04 13.88
C GLY A 401 -29.30 -37.40 12.73
N SER A 402 -28.79 -36.17 12.91
CA SER A 402 -27.92 -35.52 11.92
C SER A 402 -26.54 -36.19 11.80
N THR A 403 -26.01 -36.73 12.89
CA THR A 403 -24.75 -37.50 12.90
C THR A 403 -24.91 -38.80 12.10
N LEU A 404 -26.03 -39.50 12.30
CA LEU A 404 -26.34 -40.73 11.55
C LEU A 404 -26.63 -40.43 10.07
N SER A 405 -27.38 -39.38 9.77
CA SER A 405 -27.68 -38.98 8.39
C SER A 405 -26.42 -38.65 7.59
N HIS A 406 -25.46 -37.94 8.18
CA HIS A 406 -24.18 -37.67 7.53
C HIS A 406 -23.31 -38.93 7.36
N ARG A 407 -23.34 -39.86 8.31
CA ARG A 407 -22.51 -41.07 8.26
C ARG A 407 -23.02 -42.11 7.27
N PHE A 408 -24.34 -42.29 7.17
CA PHE A 408 -25.01 -43.28 6.31
C PHE A 408 -25.58 -42.69 5.01
N GLY A 409 -25.32 -41.40 4.76
CA GLY A 409 -25.71 -40.66 3.55
C GLY A 409 -27.15 -40.14 3.55
N SER A 410 -28.06 -40.74 4.32
CA SER A 410 -29.38 -40.17 4.62
C SER A 410 -29.96 -40.78 5.90
N TRP A 411 -30.96 -40.09 6.47
CA TRP A 411 -31.72 -40.60 7.62
C TRP A 411 -32.41 -41.94 7.30
N ASP A 412 -33.08 -42.04 6.15
CA ASP A 412 -33.81 -43.25 5.76
C ASP A 412 -32.89 -44.45 5.57
N ARG A 413 -31.65 -44.22 5.11
CA ARG A 413 -30.62 -45.26 5.00
C ARG A 413 -30.16 -45.73 6.38
N ALA A 414 -29.92 -44.81 7.32
CA ALA A 414 -29.58 -45.16 8.70
C ALA A 414 -30.69 -45.98 9.38
N VAL A 415 -31.96 -45.57 9.21
CA VAL A 415 -33.13 -46.27 9.75
C VAL A 415 -33.30 -47.65 9.12
N SER A 416 -33.13 -47.77 7.80
CA SER A 416 -33.21 -49.06 7.09
C SER A 416 -32.12 -50.03 7.56
N SER A 417 -30.89 -49.56 7.73
CA SER A 417 -29.79 -50.36 8.29
C SER A 417 -30.06 -50.79 9.72
N ALA A 418 -30.60 -49.90 10.57
CA ALA A 418 -30.97 -50.24 11.95
C ALA A 418 -32.12 -51.26 12.02
N LEU A 419 -33.15 -51.13 11.18
CA LEU A 419 -34.29 -52.06 11.15
C LEU A 419 -33.90 -53.44 10.63
N LEU A 420 -33.03 -53.52 9.63
CA LEU A 420 -32.48 -54.79 9.14
C LEU A 420 -31.75 -55.55 10.26
N GLU A 421 -30.89 -54.84 10.99
CA GLU A 421 -30.12 -55.41 12.10
C GLU A 421 -31.00 -55.77 13.30
N ALA A 422 -32.00 -54.93 13.64
CA ALA A 422 -32.99 -55.21 14.68
C ALA A 422 -33.82 -56.47 14.36
N SER A 423 -34.18 -56.66 13.08
CA SER A 423 -34.95 -57.82 12.61
C SER A 423 -34.13 -59.10 12.68
N LYS A 424 -32.85 -59.02 12.31
CA LYS A 424 -31.88 -60.12 12.43
C LYS A 424 -31.73 -60.56 13.89
N ARG A 425 -31.59 -59.60 14.82
CA ARG A 425 -31.50 -59.90 16.27
C ARG A 425 -32.77 -60.52 16.84
N LYS A 426 -33.96 -60.08 16.40
CA LYS A 426 -35.23 -60.70 16.79
C LYS A 426 -35.34 -62.16 16.32
N LEU A 427 -34.89 -62.45 15.10
CA LEU A 427 -34.82 -63.81 14.55
C LEU A 427 -33.82 -64.70 15.31
N GLU A 428 -32.65 -64.18 15.63
CA GLU A 428 -31.63 -64.90 16.42
C GLU A 428 -32.10 -65.16 17.87
N SER A 429 -32.76 -64.20 18.52
CA SER A 429 -33.35 -64.40 19.86
C SER A 429 -34.56 -65.35 19.88
N GLY A 430 -35.29 -65.46 18.76
CA GLY A 430 -36.44 -66.37 18.65
C GLY A 430 -36.05 -67.84 18.40
N LEU A 431 -34.86 -68.07 17.82
CA LEU A 431 -34.29 -69.40 17.59
C LEU A 431 -33.70 -70.03 18.87
N GLU A 432 -33.28 -69.24 19.86
CA GLU A 432 -32.80 -69.73 21.17
C GLU A 432 -33.93 -70.17 22.11
N SER A 433 -35.20 -69.97 21.74
CA SER A 433 -36.38 -70.31 22.56
C SER A 433 -37.17 -71.55 22.12
N LEU A 434 -36.61 -72.44 21.29
CA LEU A 434 -37.20 -73.76 21.02
C LEU A 434 -36.67 -74.80 22.05
N PRO A 435 -37.51 -75.34 22.96
CA PRO A 435 -37.08 -76.34 23.92
C PRO A 435 -36.83 -77.68 23.22
N GLY A 436 -35.76 -78.37 23.64
CA GLY A 436 -35.56 -79.77 23.30
C GLY A 436 -36.77 -80.60 23.72
N SER A 437 -37.38 -81.26 22.74
CA SER A 437 -38.31 -82.36 22.96
C SER A 437 -37.51 -83.66 22.94
N ASP A 438 -37.42 -84.28 24.12
CA ASP A 438 -37.03 -85.66 24.34
C ASP A 438 -37.75 -86.62 23.37
N SER A 439 -36.97 -87.52 22.76
CA SER A 439 -37.30 -88.94 22.55
C SER A 439 -36.04 -89.73 22.24
#